data_AF-A0A0C9UQ21-F1
#
_entry.id   AF-A0A0C9UQ21-F1
#
_cell.length_a   1.000
_cell.length_b   1.000
_cell.length_c   1.000
_cell.angle_alpha   90.00
_cell.angle_beta   90.00
_cell.angle_gamma   90.00
#
_symmetry.space_group_name_H-M   'P 1'
#
loop_
_entity.id
_entity.type
_entity.pdbx_description
1 polymer ?
#
loop_
_entity_poly.entity_id
_entity_poly.type
_entity_poly.pdbx_seq_one_letter_code
_entity_poly.pdbx_strand_id
1 'polypeptide(L)'
;MKIVTAILSYFLEHGESASVGDDLYNVSHYWREVLRSVPQAWSTIIVQESSAESMEEFRRCIDLSKGMNIELYIAFVGLDAKELTDQVQLMLELVDIIKTCFQYVTRFYIGFDYEEEYDLVFENAYETIDSGPFPALRELCVRTPLTNSATIPVFVLPNTPIQFPNIQWLNLDWEDLPILNALSEETLDSVKKLTMSLPYLPNIDDMQLIGKFPRLDGLHIFLDSHILPSGSISPSPTLLTSLHAKTADPSLVAQFIRSLSPRSLHRFSFQ
;
A
#
# COMPACT_ATOMS: atom_id res chain seq x y z
N MET A 1 -7.53 33.29 -16.40
CA MET A 1 -6.56 32.71 -15.44
C MET A 1 -7.22 32.28 -14.13
N LYS A 2 -7.78 33.19 -13.29
CA LYS A 2 -8.26 32.84 -11.93
C LYS A 2 -9.36 31.75 -11.85
N ILE A 3 -10.28 31.68 -12.81
CA ILE A 3 -11.40 30.71 -12.78
C ILE A 3 -10.92 29.29 -13.04
N VAL A 4 -9.98 29.11 -13.96
CA VAL A 4 -9.51 27.79 -14.41
C VAL A 4 -8.62 27.15 -13.34
N THR A 5 -7.73 27.93 -12.74
CA THR A 5 -6.94 27.49 -11.58
C THR A 5 -7.84 27.21 -10.38
N ALA A 6 -8.90 27.99 -10.16
CA ALA A 6 -9.86 27.72 -9.09
C ALA A 6 -10.69 26.45 -9.33
N ILE A 7 -11.05 26.13 -10.58
CA ILE A 7 -11.72 24.88 -10.94
C ILE A 7 -10.78 23.69 -10.71
N LEU A 8 -9.50 23.80 -11.10
CA LEU A 8 -8.50 22.77 -10.84
C LEU A 8 -8.22 22.59 -9.35
N SER A 9 -8.06 23.67 -8.59
CA SER A 9 -7.94 23.63 -7.13
C SER A 9 -9.17 23.01 -6.49
N TYR A 10 -10.38 23.31 -6.97
CA TYR A 10 -11.61 22.70 -6.49
C TYR A 10 -11.62 21.18 -6.72
N PHE A 11 -11.29 20.69 -7.92
CA PHE A 11 -11.23 19.25 -8.18
C PHE A 11 -10.14 18.55 -7.36
N LEU A 12 -8.97 19.20 -7.19
CA LEU A 12 -7.87 18.69 -6.36
C LEU A 12 -8.21 18.66 -4.87
N GLU A 13 -8.99 19.63 -4.38
CA GLU A 13 -9.44 19.69 -2.97
C GLU A 13 -10.56 18.68 -2.66
N HIS A 14 -11.32 18.22 -3.67
CA HIS A 14 -12.48 17.34 -3.49
C HIS A 14 -12.27 15.89 -3.95
N GLY A 15 -11.06 15.53 -4.41
CA GLY A 15 -10.64 14.13 -4.57
C GLY A 15 -11.11 13.41 -5.84
N GLU A 16 -11.54 14.12 -6.87
CA GLU A 16 -11.93 13.54 -8.17
C GLU A 16 -10.72 13.53 -9.13
N SER A 17 -9.69 12.71 -8.85
CA SER A 17 -8.32 13.10 -9.22
C SER A 17 -7.67 12.48 -10.47
N ALA A 18 -8.25 11.51 -11.15
CA ALA A 18 -7.60 10.91 -12.35
C ALA A 18 -8.39 11.13 -13.64
N SER A 19 -9.63 10.62 -13.72
CA SER A 19 -10.43 10.70 -14.97
C SER A 19 -10.79 12.14 -15.38
N VAL A 20 -11.02 13.03 -14.41
CA VAL A 20 -11.36 14.44 -14.67
C VAL A 20 -10.17 15.19 -15.27
N GLY A 21 -8.94 14.83 -14.89
CA GLY A 21 -7.72 15.43 -15.44
C GLY A 21 -7.56 15.14 -16.92
N ASP A 22 -7.80 13.89 -17.33
CA ASP A 22 -7.71 13.45 -18.73
C ASP A 22 -8.86 13.98 -19.59
N ASP A 23 -10.08 13.99 -19.04
CA ASP A 23 -11.23 14.60 -19.71
C ASP A 23 -10.96 16.07 -19.99
N LEU A 24 -10.53 16.84 -18.97
CA LEU A 24 -10.18 18.26 -19.12
C LEU A 24 -9.00 18.48 -20.07
N TYR A 25 -8.00 17.60 -20.06
CA TYR A 25 -6.85 17.66 -20.97
C TYR A 25 -7.30 17.53 -22.43
N ASN A 26 -8.34 16.77 -22.71
CA ASN A 26 -8.82 16.57 -24.07
C ASN A 26 -9.84 17.62 -24.55
N VAL A 27 -10.40 18.45 -23.65
CA VAL A 27 -11.41 19.48 -23.99
C VAL A 27 -10.89 20.54 -24.97
N SER A 28 -9.69 21.07 -24.76
CA SER A 28 -9.11 22.07 -25.68
C SER A 28 -7.60 22.23 -25.51
N HIS A 29 -6.94 22.81 -26.51
CA HIS A 29 -5.52 23.18 -26.43
C HIS A 29 -5.22 24.07 -25.22
N TYR A 30 -6.12 25.00 -24.91
CA TYR A 30 -5.99 25.88 -23.76
C TYR A 30 -5.98 25.11 -22.43
N TRP A 31 -6.88 24.14 -22.26
CA TRP A 31 -6.90 23.31 -21.05
C TRP A 31 -5.65 22.44 -20.93
N ARG A 32 -5.10 21.92 -22.04
CA ARG A 32 -3.81 21.21 -22.01
C ARG A 32 -2.68 22.09 -21.50
N GLU A 33 -2.57 23.32 -22.00
CA GLU A 33 -1.53 24.25 -21.55
C GLU A 33 -1.67 24.57 -20.06
N VAL A 34 -2.90 24.80 -19.57
CA VAL A 34 -3.11 25.06 -18.14
C VAL A 34 -2.77 23.84 -17.31
N LEU A 35 -3.27 22.66 -17.66
CA LEU A 35 -3.01 21.43 -16.90
C LEU A 35 -1.52 21.06 -16.88
N ARG A 36 -0.81 21.23 -18.00
CA ARG A 36 0.66 21.03 -18.05
C ARG A 36 1.43 22.01 -17.16
N SER A 37 0.84 23.17 -16.83
CA SER A 37 1.45 24.16 -15.95
C SER A 37 1.18 23.92 -14.46
N VAL A 38 0.43 22.88 -14.10
CA VAL A 38 0.05 22.54 -12.72
C VAL A 38 0.51 21.12 -12.38
N PRO A 39 1.77 20.92 -11.95
CA PRO A 39 2.29 19.59 -11.62
C PRO A 39 1.49 18.83 -10.55
N GLN A 40 0.88 19.55 -9.60
CA GLN A 40 0.02 18.98 -8.56
C GLN A 40 -1.19 18.23 -9.12
N ALA A 41 -1.66 18.60 -10.32
CA ALA A 41 -2.80 17.93 -10.93
C ALA A 41 -2.48 16.48 -11.36
N TRP A 42 -1.19 16.13 -11.41
CA TRP A 42 -0.67 14.85 -11.89
C TRP A 42 0.04 14.07 -10.79
N SER A 43 -0.02 14.52 -9.53
CA SER A 43 0.69 13.87 -8.42
C SER A 43 0.01 12.62 -7.90
N THR A 44 -1.28 12.43 -8.18
CA THR A 44 -2.00 11.21 -7.83
C THR A 44 -2.19 10.38 -9.07
N ILE A 45 -1.53 9.22 -9.11
CA ILE A 45 -1.47 8.36 -10.29
C ILE A 45 -2.13 7.03 -9.95
N ILE A 46 -3.09 6.62 -10.77
CA ILE A 46 -3.82 5.37 -10.59
C ILE A 46 -3.61 4.52 -11.85
N VAL A 47 -3.05 3.33 -11.69
CA VAL A 47 -2.83 2.34 -12.74
C VAL A 47 -3.71 1.14 -12.44
N GLN A 48 -4.77 0.95 -13.24
CA GLN A 48 -5.73 -0.16 -13.06
C GLN A 48 -5.64 -1.24 -14.13
N GLU A 49 -5.05 -0.91 -15.28
CA GLU A 49 -4.98 -1.79 -16.45
C GLU A 49 -3.55 -1.86 -16.96
N SER A 50 -3.09 -3.07 -17.29
CA SER A 50 -1.81 -3.29 -17.95
C SER A 50 -2.00 -3.24 -19.46
N SER A 51 -2.01 -2.03 -20.02
CA SER A 51 -2.06 -1.79 -21.47
C SER A 51 -0.94 -0.82 -21.89
N ALA A 52 -0.59 -0.82 -23.17
CA ALA A 52 0.40 0.13 -23.70
C ALA A 52 -0.06 1.59 -23.53
N GLU A 53 -1.36 1.87 -23.67
CA GLU A 53 -1.95 3.19 -23.45
C GLU A 53 -1.83 3.60 -21.98
N SER A 54 -2.15 2.71 -21.04
CA SER A 54 -1.97 2.96 -19.61
C SER A 54 -0.51 3.23 -19.23
N MET A 55 0.45 2.56 -19.88
CA MET A 55 1.88 2.81 -19.63
C MET A 55 2.34 4.14 -20.21
N GLU A 56 1.83 4.55 -21.37
CA GLU A 56 2.08 5.89 -21.93
C GLU A 56 1.49 6.97 -21.03
N GLU A 57 0.28 6.76 -20.51
CA GLU A 57 -0.37 7.67 -19.59
C GLU A 57 0.40 7.79 -18.27
N PHE A 58 0.86 6.67 -17.73
CA PHE A 58 1.66 6.67 -16.52
C PHE A 58 2.95 7.49 -16.71
N ARG A 59 3.68 7.26 -17.81
CA ARG A 59 4.88 8.06 -18.15
C ARG A 59 4.56 9.55 -18.24
N ARG A 60 3.47 9.90 -18.91
CA ARG A 60 3.02 11.28 -19.07
C ARG A 60 2.75 11.93 -17.70
N CYS A 61 2.05 11.25 -16.81
CA CYS A 61 1.78 11.73 -15.47
C CYS A 61 3.08 11.97 -14.68
N ILE A 62 4.02 11.02 -14.70
CA ILE A 62 5.33 11.17 -14.05
C ILE A 62 6.12 12.37 -14.58
N ASP A 63 6.11 12.57 -15.90
CA ASP A 63 6.80 13.69 -16.53
C ASP A 63 6.19 15.04 -16.15
N LEU A 64 4.86 15.10 -16.02
CA LEU A 64 4.14 16.32 -15.65
C LEU A 64 4.18 16.60 -14.14
N SER A 65 4.37 15.58 -13.30
CA SER A 65 4.46 15.69 -11.85
C SER A 65 5.89 15.96 -11.34
N LYS A 66 6.85 16.28 -12.23
CA LYS A 66 8.27 16.47 -11.86
C LYS A 66 8.45 17.43 -10.68
N GLY A 67 9.16 16.94 -9.66
CA GLY A 67 9.48 17.71 -8.45
C GLY A 67 8.35 17.76 -7.41
N MET A 68 7.22 17.08 -7.66
CA MET A 68 6.14 16.93 -6.69
C MET A 68 6.26 15.62 -5.92
N ASN A 69 5.68 15.56 -4.72
CA ASN A 69 5.41 14.30 -4.06
C ASN A 69 4.32 13.54 -4.83
N ILE A 70 4.49 12.24 -5.00
CA ILE A 70 3.59 11.39 -5.77
C ILE A 70 2.84 10.45 -4.84
N GLU A 71 1.55 10.26 -5.09
CA GLU A 71 0.69 9.22 -4.53
C GLU A 71 0.39 8.23 -5.65
N LEU A 72 0.92 7.02 -5.53
CA LEU A 72 0.87 6.00 -6.59
C LEU A 72 -0.03 4.85 -6.14
N TYR A 73 -1.03 4.55 -6.95
CA TYR A 73 -2.00 3.48 -6.74
C TYR A 73 -1.96 2.51 -7.91
N ILE A 74 -1.56 1.28 -7.67
CA ILE A 74 -1.49 0.23 -8.67
C ILE A 74 -2.46 -0.87 -8.23
N ALA A 75 -3.49 -1.11 -9.04
CA ALA A 75 -4.56 -2.03 -8.71
C ALA A 75 -5.03 -2.75 -9.97
N PHE A 76 -4.43 -3.88 -10.30
CA PHE A 76 -4.86 -4.65 -11.46
C PHE A 76 -6.04 -5.55 -11.10
N VAL A 77 -7.10 -5.51 -11.92
CA VAL A 77 -8.30 -6.34 -11.76
C VAL A 77 -8.52 -7.17 -13.02
N GLY A 78 -8.70 -8.49 -12.87
CA GLY A 78 -9.29 -9.35 -13.92
C GLY A 78 -8.46 -9.65 -15.17
N LEU A 79 -7.14 -9.82 -15.06
CA LEU A 79 -6.28 -10.35 -16.13
C LEU A 79 -6.77 -11.72 -16.62
N ASP A 80 -6.90 -11.84 -17.94
CA ASP A 80 -7.12 -13.11 -18.62
C ASP A 80 -5.79 -13.88 -18.66
N ALA A 81 -5.78 -15.12 -18.15
CA ALA A 81 -4.62 -16.01 -18.13
C ALA A 81 -4.00 -16.23 -19.52
N LYS A 82 -4.74 -16.00 -20.61
CA LYS A 82 -4.26 -16.14 -21.99
C LYS A 82 -3.29 -15.05 -22.45
N GLU A 83 -3.16 -13.94 -21.73
CA GLU A 83 -2.31 -12.79 -22.09
C GLU A 83 -1.11 -12.62 -21.14
N LEU A 84 -0.81 -13.64 -20.33
CA LEU A 84 0.17 -13.61 -19.25
C LEU A 84 1.55 -13.07 -19.68
N THR A 85 2.07 -13.49 -20.84
CA THR A 85 3.41 -13.08 -21.29
C THR A 85 3.51 -11.58 -21.58
N ASP A 86 2.51 -11.02 -22.28
CA ASP A 86 2.50 -9.59 -22.62
C ASP A 86 2.27 -8.74 -21.36
N GLN A 87 1.45 -9.25 -20.43
CA GLN A 87 1.21 -8.60 -19.14
C GLN A 87 2.45 -8.60 -18.24
N VAL A 88 3.21 -9.71 -18.18
CA VAL A 88 4.49 -9.76 -17.46
C VAL A 88 5.45 -8.71 -18.01
N GLN A 89 5.54 -8.56 -19.34
CA GLN A 89 6.40 -7.55 -19.96
C GLN A 89 5.96 -6.12 -19.62
N LEU A 90 4.66 -5.84 -19.62
CA LEU A 90 4.10 -4.54 -19.21
C LEU A 90 4.32 -4.27 -17.71
N MET A 91 4.27 -5.30 -16.88
CA MET A 91 4.58 -5.20 -15.45
C MET A 91 6.06 -4.88 -15.22
N LEU A 92 6.97 -5.54 -15.93
CA LEU A 92 8.40 -5.19 -15.89
C LEU A 92 8.65 -3.75 -16.34
N GLU A 93 7.95 -3.31 -17.39
CA GLU A 93 8.00 -1.91 -17.85
C GLU A 93 7.45 -0.94 -16.79
N LEU A 94 6.35 -1.29 -16.12
CA LEU A 94 5.80 -0.54 -15.00
C LEU A 94 6.85 -0.38 -13.89
N VAL A 95 7.46 -1.49 -13.44
CA VAL A 95 8.53 -1.47 -12.44
C VAL A 95 9.64 -0.50 -12.82
N ASP A 96 10.09 -0.54 -14.07
CA ASP A 96 11.14 0.35 -14.55
C ASP A 96 10.71 1.82 -14.59
N ILE A 97 9.44 2.11 -14.90
CA ILE A 97 8.91 3.47 -14.81
C ILE A 97 8.87 3.94 -13.35
N ILE A 98 8.38 3.12 -12.40
CA ILE A 98 8.30 3.53 -10.99
C ILE A 98 9.70 3.81 -10.43
N LYS A 99 10.72 3.03 -10.82
CA LYS A 99 12.12 3.27 -10.44
C LYS A 99 12.60 4.69 -10.79
N THR A 100 12.09 5.28 -11.88
CA THR A 100 12.45 6.66 -12.26
C THR A 100 11.91 7.72 -11.32
N CYS A 101 10.89 7.39 -10.51
CA CYS A 101 10.19 8.34 -9.65
C CYS A 101 10.19 7.98 -8.15
N PHE A 102 10.82 6.89 -7.70
CA PHE A 102 10.81 6.44 -6.29
C PHE A 102 11.13 7.53 -5.26
N GLN A 103 12.09 8.42 -5.57
CA GLN A 103 12.49 9.50 -4.67
C GLN A 103 11.36 10.50 -4.34
N TYR A 104 10.28 10.50 -5.14
CA TYR A 104 9.13 11.38 -5.01
C TYR A 104 7.90 10.67 -4.45
N VAL A 105 7.86 9.35 -4.44
CA VAL A 105 6.69 8.58 -4.00
C VAL A 105 6.54 8.70 -2.49
N THR A 106 5.42 9.26 -2.05
CA THR A 106 5.08 9.45 -0.64
C THR A 106 4.01 8.50 -0.14
N ARG A 107 3.11 8.07 -1.03
CA ARG A 107 2.17 6.97 -0.80
C ARG A 107 2.31 5.97 -1.93
N PHE A 108 2.44 4.70 -1.56
CA PHE A 108 2.47 3.62 -2.53
C PHE A 108 1.45 2.57 -2.14
N TYR A 109 0.42 2.42 -2.96
CA TYR A 109 -0.56 1.36 -2.88
C TYR A 109 -0.31 0.40 -4.03
N ILE A 110 -0.19 -0.87 -3.71
CA ILE A 110 -0.12 -1.95 -4.68
C ILE A 110 -1.06 -3.07 -4.26
N GLY A 111 -1.94 -3.47 -5.16
CA GLY A 111 -2.90 -4.54 -4.93
C GLY A 111 -3.13 -5.32 -6.21
N PHE A 112 -3.27 -6.64 -6.05
CA PHE A 112 -3.55 -7.55 -7.15
C PHE A 112 -4.78 -8.38 -6.78
N ASP A 113 -5.75 -8.48 -7.68
CA ASP A 113 -6.97 -9.28 -7.48
C ASP A 113 -6.92 -10.52 -8.38
N TYR A 114 -6.04 -11.49 -8.04
CA TYR A 114 -5.78 -12.70 -8.86
C TYR A 114 -5.79 -14.01 -8.09
N GLU A 115 -6.33 -15.05 -8.74
CA GLU A 115 -6.25 -16.44 -8.29
C GLU A 115 -5.01 -17.13 -8.91
N GLU A 116 -4.10 -17.59 -8.04
CA GLU A 116 -3.10 -18.68 -8.17
C GLU A 116 -2.04 -18.70 -9.31
N GLU A 117 -2.16 -17.95 -10.43
CA GLU A 117 -1.22 -18.10 -11.57
C GLU A 117 -0.21 -16.94 -11.78
N TYR A 118 -0.11 -15.99 -10.83
CA TYR A 118 0.64 -14.73 -11.03
C TYR A 118 1.79 -14.50 -10.05
N ASP A 119 2.33 -15.56 -9.43
CA ASP A 119 3.50 -15.51 -8.54
C ASP A 119 4.65 -14.68 -9.14
N LEU A 120 4.94 -14.84 -10.44
CA LEU A 120 6.00 -14.12 -11.15
C LEU A 120 5.76 -12.60 -11.20
N VAL A 121 4.52 -12.16 -11.39
CA VAL A 121 4.18 -10.72 -11.43
C VAL A 121 4.34 -10.11 -10.04
N PHE A 122 3.94 -10.85 -9.01
CA PHE A 122 4.06 -10.43 -7.63
C PHE A 122 5.53 -10.42 -7.16
N GLU A 123 6.33 -11.41 -7.57
CA GLU A 123 7.79 -11.42 -7.38
C GLU A 123 8.46 -10.18 -8.00
N ASN A 124 8.12 -9.82 -9.24
CA ASN A 124 8.66 -8.62 -9.88
C ASN A 124 8.19 -7.31 -9.22
N ALA A 125 6.95 -7.27 -8.73
CA ALA A 125 6.47 -6.16 -7.93
C ALA A 125 7.27 -6.03 -6.62
N TYR A 126 7.65 -7.15 -6.00
CA TYR A 126 8.56 -7.14 -4.86
C TYR A 126 9.98 -6.70 -5.20
N GLU A 127 10.51 -7.09 -6.36
CA GLU A 127 11.79 -6.55 -6.82
C GLU A 127 11.75 -5.01 -6.91
N THR A 128 10.58 -4.42 -7.19
CA THR A 128 10.40 -2.94 -7.16
C THR A 128 10.60 -2.37 -5.77
N ILE A 129 10.05 -3.04 -4.76
CA ILE A 129 10.16 -2.68 -3.34
C ILE A 129 11.61 -2.88 -2.85
N ASP A 130 12.28 -3.93 -3.33
CA ASP A 130 13.67 -4.24 -2.97
C ASP A 130 14.71 -3.33 -3.66
N SER A 131 14.49 -3.01 -4.94
CA SER A 131 15.49 -2.37 -5.81
C SER A 131 15.72 -0.88 -5.56
N GLY A 132 14.95 -0.22 -4.69
CA GLY A 132 15.04 1.22 -4.52
C GLY A 132 14.84 1.70 -3.09
N PRO A 133 15.67 2.63 -2.58
CA PRO A 133 15.27 3.40 -1.42
C PRO A 133 14.07 4.24 -1.84
N PHE A 134 12.96 4.14 -1.12
CA PHE A 134 11.87 5.10 -1.23
C PHE A 134 12.04 6.16 -0.13
N PRO A 135 12.93 7.15 -0.29
CA PRO A 135 13.28 8.08 0.78
C PRO A 135 12.10 8.97 1.19
N ALA A 136 11.14 9.22 0.29
CA ALA A 136 9.99 10.07 0.58
C ALA A 136 8.77 9.27 1.09
N LEU A 137 8.80 7.93 1.05
CA LEU A 137 7.65 7.09 1.34
C LEU A 137 7.23 7.22 2.79
N ARG A 138 5.96 7.56 2.99
CA ARG A 138 5.31 7.71 4.30
C ARG A 138 4.23 6.67 4.52
N GLU A 139 3.65 6.16 3.44
CA GLU A 139 2.56 5.19 3.49
C GLU A 139 2.78 4.11 2.43
N LEU A 140 2.79 2.86 2.88
CA LEU A 140 2.87 1.68 2.03
C LEU A 140 1.63 0.83 2.31
N CYS A 141 0.90 0.54 1.24
CA CYS A 141 -0.19 -0.41 1.26
C CYS A 141 0.12 -1.53 0.27
N VAL A 142 0.22 -2.75 0.77
CA VAL A 142 0.31 -3.96 -0.05
C VAL A 142 -0.95 -4.76 0.20
N ARG A 143 -1.57 -5.24 -0.87
CA ARG A 143 -2.70 -6.16 -0.81
C ARG A 143 -2.46 -7.34 -1.72
N THR A 144 -2.29 -8.49 -1.10
CA THR A 144 -2.31 -9.79 -1.74
C THR A 144 -3.75 -10.26 -1.90
N PRO A 145 -4.11 -10.85 -3.06
CA PRO A 145 -5.39 -11.50 -3.18
C PRO A 145 -5.45 -12.69 -2.23
N LEU A 146 -6.56 -12.84 -1.51
CA LEU A 146 -6.80 -13.99 -0.64
C LEU A 146 -6.78 -15.27 -1.48
N THR A 147 -5.63 -15.94 -1.55
CA THR A 147 -5.55 -17.22 -2.24
C THR A 147 -6.17 -18.28 -1.32
N ASN A 148 -7.15 -19.03 -1.82
CA ASN A 148 -7.68 -20.21 -1.11
C ASN A 148 -6.63 -21.35 -1.03
N SER A 149 -5.49 -21.17 -1.70
CA SER A 149 -4.35 -22.07 -1.71
C SER A 149 -3.54 -21.91 -0.42
N ALA A 150 -3.36 -23.01 0.31
CA ALA A 150 -2.50 -23.09 1.49
C ALA A 150 -0.99 -22.89 1.19
N THR A 151 -0.65 -22.63 -0.07
CA THR A 151 0.70 -22.33 -0.53
C THR A 151 0.85 -20.82 -0.64
N ILE A 152 1.28 -20.20 0.47
CA ILE A 152 1.86 -18.86 0.44
C ILE A 152 3.04 -18.94 -0.55
N PRO A 153 3.09 -18.10 -1.60
CA PRO A 153 4.23 -18.11 -2.51
C PRO A 153 5.48 -17.91 -1.66
N VAL A 154 6.47 -18.79 -1.81
CA VAL A 154 7.73 -18.66 -1.07
C VAL A 154 8.47 -17.49 -1.69
N PHE A 155 8.16 -16.28 -1.22
CA PHE A 155 8.83 -15.07 -1.66
C PHE A 155 10.30 -15.21 -1.37
N VAL A 156 11.13 -15.06 -2.40
CA VAL A 156 12.55 -14.86 -2.22
C VAL A 156 12.72 -13.45 -1.68
N LEU A 157 12.59 -13.31 -0.36
CA LEU A 157 12.89 -12.07 0.32
C LEU A 157 14.35 -11.70 0.05
N PRO A 158 14.65 -10.41 -0.11
CA PRO A 158 16.00 -9.97 -0.35
C PRO A 158 16.93 -10.37 0.79
N ASN A 159 18.19 -10.64 0.44
CA ASN A 159 19.24 -10.89 1.43
C ASN A 159 19.57 -9.64 2.27
N THR A 160 19.16 -8.46 1.79
CA THR A 160 19.34 -7.18 2.47
C THR A 160 18.01 -6.70 3.07
N PRO A 161 18.01 -6.19 4.32
CA PRO A 161 16.80 -5.62 4.91
C PRO A 161 16.26 -4.44 4.08
N ILE A 162 14.96 -4.45 3.83
CA ILE A 162 14.23 -3.40 3.12
C ILE A 162 14.18 -2.14 3.99
N GLN A 163 14.45 -0.97 3.41
CA GLN A 163 14.53 0.29 4.15
C GLN A 163 13.57 1.36 3.63
N PHE A 164 12.69 1.84 4.52
CA PHE A 164 11.85 3.02 4.30
C PHE A 164 12.05 4.02 5.45
N PRO A 165 13.05 4.91 5.37
CA PRO A 165 13.48 5.72 6.52
C PRO A 165 12.42 6.70 7.03
N ASN A 166 11.41 7.01 6.23
CA ASN A 166 10.36 7.97 6.54
C ASN A 166 8.95 7.35 6.61
N ILE A 167 8.84 6.01 6.60
CA ILE A 167 7.54 5.35 6.66
C ILE A 167 6.84 5.70 7.97
N GLN A 168 5.54 5.95 7.92
CA GLN A 168 4.73 6.25 9.09
C GLN A 168 3.50 5.35 9.18
N TRP A 169 3.03 4.87 8.04
CA TRP A 169 1.86 4.00 7.94
C TRP A 169 2.17 2.79 7.07
N LEU A 170 1.97 1.60 7.64
CA LEU A 170 1.93 0.33 6.91
C LEU A 170 0.50 -0.21 6.89
N ASN A 171 0.06 -0.64 5.72
CA ASN A 171 -1.18 -1.36 5.52
C ASN A 171 -0.85 -2.64 4.77
N LEU A 172 -0.92 -3.78 5.46
CA LEU A 172 -0.45 -5.06 4.95
C LEU A 172 -1.50 -6.11 5.24
N ASP A 173 -1.77 -6.99 4.27
CA ASP A 173 -2.55 -8.17 4.57
C ASP A 173 -1.65 -9.24 5.22
N TRP A 174 -2.26 -10.25 5.85
CA TRP A 174 -1.51 -11.31 6.52
C TRP A 174 -0.55 -12.07 5.61
N GLU A 175 -0.93 -12.24 4.35
CA GLU A 175 -0.08 -12.94 3.39
C GLU A 175 1.22 -12.15 3.12
N ASP A 176 1.25 -10.86 3.47
CA ASP A 176 2.39 -9.95 3.35
C ASP A 176 3.29 -9.92 4.62
N LEU A 177 3.06 -10.80 5.61
CA LEU A 177 3.95 -10.93 6.77
C LEU A 177 5.43 -11.18 6.43
N PRO A 178 5.80 -11.89 5.34
CA PRO A 178 7.17 -11.96 4.88
C PRO A 178 7.82 -10.58 4.67
N ILE A 179 7.07 -9.58 4.18
CA ILE A 179 7.57 -8.20 4.05
C ILE A 179 7.96 -7.65 5.41
N LEU A 180 7.09 -7.80 6.42
CA LEU A 180 7.36 -7.31 7.77
C LEU A 180 8.63 -7.90 8.36
N ASN A 181 8.95 -9.14 8.02
CA ASN A 181 10.18 -9.79 8.45
C ASN A 181 11.42 -9.33 7.69
N ALA A 182 11.27 -8.83 6.47
CA ALA A 182 12.35 -8.25 5.68
C ALA A 182 12.62 -6.77 5.98
N LEU A 183 11.74 -6.05 6.67
CA LEU A 183 11.95 -4.64 7.03
C LEU A 183 13.12 -4.46 8.00
N SER A 184 13.89 -3.40 7.81
CA SER A 184 14.95 -3.00 8.74
C SER A 184 14.39 -2.50 10.08
N GLU A 185 15.20 -2.59 11.14
CA GLU A 185 14.84 -2.04 12.47
C GLU A 185 14.52 -0.54 12.43
N GLU A 186 15.26 0.23 11.61
CA GLU A 186 15.00 1.66 11.41
C GLU A 186 13.61 1.90 10.80
N THR A 187 13.22 1.08 9.82
CA THR A 187 11.90 1.13 9.21
C THR A 187 10.83 0.83 10.26
N LEU A 188 10.99 -0.23 11.04
CA LEU A 188 10.05 -0.62 12.10
C LEU A 188 9.91 0.46 13.20
N ASP A 189 10.99 1.16 13.56
CA ASP A 189 10.97 2.26 14.53
C ASP A 189 10.25 3.51 14.01
N SER A 190 10.20 3.71 12.69
CA SER A 190 9.52 4.88 12.09
C SER A 190 7.99 4.74 12.00
N VAL A 191 7.48 3.50 11.94
CA VAL A 191 6.05 3.21 11.78
C VAL A 191 5.25 3.63 13.03
N LYS A 192 4.21 4.42 12.79
CA LYS A 192 3.27 4.90 13.82
C LYS A 192 1.90 4.25 13.71
N LYS A 193 1.49 3.91 12.49
CA LYS A 193 0.20 3.30 12.19
C LYS A 193 0.40 1.98 11.46
N LEU A 194 -0.29 0.95 11.94
CA LEU A 194 -0.36 -0.35 11.28
C LEU A 194 -1.82 -0.67 10.99
N THR A 195 -2.10 -1.07 9.76
CA THR A 195 -3.36 -1.70 9.36
C THR A 195 -3.04 -3.12 8.93
N MET A 196 -3.77 -4.08 9.47
CA MET A 196 -3.54 -5.48 9.16
C MET A 196 -4.83 -6.29 9.13
N SER A 197 -4.97 -7.16 8.14
CA SER A 197 -6.02 -8.17 8.10
C SER A 197 -5.49 -9.50 8.61
N LEU A 198 -6.14 -10.11 9.60
CA LEU A 198 -5.80 -11.43 10.13
C LEU A 198 -6.84 -12.46 9.64
N PRO A 199 -6.45 -13.43 8.80
CA PRO A 199 -7.33 -14.46 8.25
C PRO A 199 -7.62 -15.55 9.29
N TYR A 200 -8.20 -16.66 8.83
CA TYR A 200 -8.99 -17.60 9.63
C TYR A 200 -8.30 -18.20 10.86
N LEU A 201 -6.97 -18.25 10.99
CA LEU A 201 -6.25 -18.79 12.16
C LEU A 201 -4.81 -18.26 12.26
N PRO A 202 -4.55 -17.05 12.78
CA PRO A 202 -3.18 -16.59 12.97
C PRO A 202 -2.46 -17.41 14.05
N ASN A 203 -1.20 -17.77 13.85
CA ASN A 203 -0.36 -18.29 14.94
C ASN A 203 0.07 -17.12 15.86
N ILE A 204 0.34 -17.41 17.13
CA ILE A 204 0.82 -16.41 18.09
C ILE A 204 2.15 -15.79 17.64
N ASP A 205 3.02 -16.56 16.97
CA ASP A 205 4.32 -16.08 16.47
C ASP A 205 4.17 -14.93 15.48
N ASP A 206 3.17 -15.02 14.60
CA ASP A 206 2.88 -13.97 13.63
C ASP A 206 2.28 -12.73 14.31
N MET A 207 1.47 -12.94 15.35
CA MET A 207 0.98 -11.83 16.17
C MET A 207 2.12 -11.12 16.94
N GLN A 208 3.24 -11.80 17.20
CA GLN A 208 4.42 -11.17 17.81
C GLN A 208 5.00 -10.06 16.93
N LEU A 209 4.73 -10.08 15.61
CA LEU A 209 5.21 -9.05 14.68
C LEU A 209 4.65 -7.66 15.04
N ILE A 210 3.44 -7.58 15.59
CA ILE A 210 2.88 -6.32 16.11
C ILE A 210 3.75 -5.74 17.23
N GLY A 211 4.41 -6.60 18.01
CA GLY A 211 5.34 -6.18 19.05
C GLY A 211 6.62 -5.52 18.52
N LYS A 212 6.99 -5.76 17.26
CA LYS A 212 8.22 -5.22 16.65
C LYS A 212 8.18 -3.71 16.42
N PHE A 213 7.03 -3.06 16.58
CA PHE A 213 6.86 -1.62 16.31
C PHE A 213 6.91 -0.79 17.61
N PRO A 214 8.08 -0.28 18.02
CA PRO A 214 8.23 0.43 19.29
C PRO A 214 7.47 1.76 19.34
N ARG A 215 7.19 2.38 18.19
CA ARG A 215 6.49 3.66 18.07
C ARG A 215 5.05 3.57 17.59
N LEU A 216 4.49 2.37 17.54
CA LEU A 216 3.12 2.16 17.11
C LEU A 216 2.15 2.89 18.05
N ASP A 217 1.47 3.91 17.53
CA ASP A 217 0.46 4.69 18.25
C ASP A 217 -0.98 4.34 17.82
N GLY A 218 -1.14 3.79 16.62
CA GLY A 218 -2.43 3.40 16.05
C GLY A 218 -2.40 2.02 15.39
N LEU A 219 -3.34 1.16 15.76
CA LEU A 219 -3.53 -0.16 15.18
C LEU A 219 -4.96 -0.29 14.64
N HIS A 220 -5.09 -0.62 13.37
CA HIS A 220 -6.34 -1.04 12.75
C HIS A 220 -6.22 -2.52 12.39
N ILE A 221 -7.10 -3.35 12.94
CA ILE A 221 -7.06 -4.79 12.73
C ILE A 221 -8.40 -5.33 12.26
N PHE A 222 -8.36 -6.17 11.23
CA PHE A 222 -9.51 -6.95 10.78
C PHE A 222 -9.33 -8.38 11.31
N LEU A 223 -10.29 -8.86 12.09
CA LEU A 223 -10.27 -10.19 12.69
C LEU A 223 -11.39 -11.02 12.06
N ASP A 224 -11.03 -11.80 11.03
CA ASP A 224 -11.97 -12.68 10.32
C ASP A 224 -11.99 -14.11 10.87
N SER A 225 -11.01 -14.48 11.71
CA SER A 225 -10.97 -15.76 12.42
C SER A 225 -12.12 -15.92 13.41
N HIS A 226 -12.49 -17.15 13.76
CA HIS A 226 -13.35 -17.46 14.90
C HIS A 226 -12.58 -17.77 16.20
N ILE A 227 -11.25 -17.90 16.14
CA ILE A 227 -10.41 -18.29 17.28
C ILE A 227 -9.07 -17.59 17.21
N LEU A 228 -8.77 -16.74 18.19
CA LEU A 228 -7.42 -16.22 18.37
C LEU A 228 -6.56 -17.22 19.16
N PRO A 229 -5.26 -17.33 18.86
CA PRO A 229 -4.35 -18.16 19.63
C PRO A 229 -4.27 -17.64 21.07
N SER A 230 -4.16 -18.57 22.02
CA SER A 230 -3.89 -18.23 23.42
C SER A 230 -2.44 -17.77 23.58
N GLY A 231 -2.22 -16.62 24.22
CA GLY A 231 -0.87 -16.12 24.48
C GLY A 231 -0.84 -14.60 24.67
N SER A 232 0.33 -14.07 24.98
CA SER A 232 0.57 -12.63 25.04
C SER A 232 1.56 -12.22 23.95
N ILE A 233 1.30 -11.08 23.31
CA ILE A 233 2.24 -10.40 22.42
C ILE A 233 3.33 -9.78 23.30
N SER A 234 4.58 -10.18 23.06
CA SER A 234 5.78 -9.77 23.77
C SER A 234 6.92 -9.51 22.77
N PRO A 235 7.39 -8.25 22.64
CA PRO A 235 7.02 -7.11 23.47
C PRO A 235 5.63 -6.55 23.13
N SER A 236 4.91 -6.03 24.13
CA SER A 236 3.65 -5.31 23.90
C SER A 236 3.95 -3.89 23.38
N PRO A 237 3.16 -3.36 22.41
CA PRO A 237 3.35 -2.00 21.90
C PRO A 237 2.96 -0.97 22.96
N THR A 238 3.95 -0.51 23.73
CA THR A 238 3.72 0.34 24.92
C THR A 238 3.14 1.72 24.61
N LEU A 239 3.38 2.23 23.40
CA LEU A 239 2.87 3.52 22.93
C LEU A 239 1.52 3.44 22.22
N LEU A 240 0.91 2.25 22.11
CA LEU A 240 -0.35 2.11 21.42
C LEU A 240 -1.45 2.90 22.14
N THR A 241 -1.95 3.94 21.45
CA THR A 241 -2.97 4.86 21.98
C THR A 241 -4.35 4.64 21.39
N SER A 242 -4.40 4.15 20.14
CA SER A 242 -5.61 3.96 19.37
C SER A 242 -5.69 2.55 18.80
N LEU A 243 -6.80 1.85 19.06
CA LEU A 243 -7.12 0.56 18.48
C LEU A 243 -8.48 0.64 17.78
N HIS A 244 -8.50 0.30 16.50
CA HIS A 244 -9.71 0.04 15.74
C HIS A 244 -9.76 -1.44 15.36
N ALA A 245 -10.79 -2.15 15.78
CA ALA A 245 -10.95 -3.57 15.49
C ALA A 245 -12.24 -3.79 14.70
N LYS A 246 -12.16 -4.49 13.57
CA LYS A 246 -13.33 -4.91 12.81
C LYS A 246 -13.47 -6.43 12.88
N THR A 247 -14.63 -6.93 13.30
CA THR A 247 -14.86 -8.38 13.40
C THR A 247 -16.33 -8.74 13.44
N ALA A 248 -16.68 -9.94 12.97
CA ALA A 248 -18.01 -10.50 13.16
C ALA A 248 -18.26 -10.99 14.59
N ASP A 249 -17.21 -11.31 15.36
CA ASP A 249 -17.32 -11.82 16.74
C ASP A 249 -16.62 -10.89 17.76
N PRO A 250 -17.39 -10.08 18.51
CA PRO A 250 -16.85 -9.17 19.52
C PRO A 250 -16.00 -9.84 20.61
N SER A 251 -16.19 -11.14 20.87
CA SER A 251 -15.41 -11.87 21.88
C SER A 251 -13.92 -11.93 21.52
N LEU A 252 -13.61 -11.94 20.22
CA LEU A 252 -12.25 -11.93 19.70
C LEU A 252 -11.56 -10.61 19.98
N VAL A 253 -12.27 -9.49 19.94
CA VAL A 253 -11.68 -8.19 20.27
C VAL A 253 -11.20 -8.18 21.72
N ALA A 254 -12.00 -8.72 22.64
CA ALA A 254 -11.61 -8.81 24.04
C ALA A 254 -10.40 -9.74 24.24
N GLN A 255 -10.36 -10.87 23.55
CA GLN A 255 -9.20 -11.77 23.57
C GLN A 255 -7.96 -11.09 22.98
N PHE A 256 -8.09 -10.43 21.84
CA PHE A 256 -7.01 -9.70 21.18
C PHE A 256 -6.43 -8.61 22.08
N ILE A 257 -7.29 -7.79 22.70
CA ILE A 257 -6.86 -6.74 23.64
C ILE A 257 -6.11 -7.34 24.83
N ARG A 258 -6.56 -8.48 25.36
CA ARG A 258 -5.85 -9.18 26.45
C ARG A 258 -4.49 -9.67 25.98
N SER A 259 -4.39 -10.28 24.80
CA SER A 259 -3.12 -10.73 24.23
C SER A 259 -2.15 -9.56 23.99
N LEU A 260 -2.66 -8.43 23.50
CA LEU A 260 -1.88 -7.22 23.24
C LEU A 260 -1.43 -6.52 24.52
N SER A 261 -2.26 -6.57 25.58
CA SER A 261 -2.02 -5.94 26.89
C SER A 261 -1.52 -4.48 26.81
N PRO A 262 -2.16 -3.60 26.03
CA PRO A 262 -1.65 -2.25 25.79
C PRO A 262 -1.72 -1.41 27.05
N ARG A 263 -0.63 -0.69 27.37
CA ARG A 263 -0.54 0.13 28.59
C ARG A 263 -1.15 1.52 28.45
N SER A 264 -1.21 2.04 27.22
CA SER A 264 -1.53 3.45 26.93
C SER A 264 -2.81 3.64 26.11
N LEU A 265 -3.61 2.58 25.95
CA LEU A 265 -4.80 2.58 25.11
C LEU A 265 -5.88 3.47 25.71
N HIS A 266 -6.26 4.53 24.99
CA HIS A 266 -7.32 5.45 25.42
C HIS A 266 -8.36 5.72 24.34
N ARG A 267 -8.10 5.36 23.08
CA ARG A 267 -9.08 5.34 22.00
C ARG A 267 -9.29 3.90 21.55
N PHE A 268 -10.52 3.44 21.69
CA PHE A 268 -10.92 2.13 21.20
C PHE A 268 -12.24 2.28 20.44
N SER A 269 -12.30 1.68 19.27
CA SER A 269 -13.52 1.59 18.47
C SER A 269 -13.59 0.20 17.86
N PHE A 270 -14.81 -0.31 17.73
CA PHE A 270 -15.06 -1.59 17.07
C PHE A 270 -16.21 -1.45 16.07
N GLN A 271 -16.12 -2.22 14.98
CA GLN A 271 -17.16 -2.34 13.97
C GLN A 271 -17.50 -3.80 13.72
#